data_AF-A0A4W5NIC0-F1
#
_entry.id   AF-A0A4W5NIC0-F1
#
_cell.length_a   1.000
_cell.length_b   1.000
_cell.length_c   1.000
_cell.angle_alpha   90.00
_cell.angle_beta   90.00
_cell.angle_gamma   90.00
#
_symmetry.space_group_name_H-M   'P 1'
#
loop_
_entity.id
_entity.type
_entity.pdbx_description
1 polymer ?
#
loop_
_entity_poly.entity_id
_entity_poly.type
_entity_poly.pdbx_seq_one_letter_code
_entity_poly.pdbx_strand_id
1 'polypeptide(L)'
;MSPLEKALMQLGGHGSNLIAVLAKYINHKHDPALPRLAIQLLKRLAMVAPMSVYACLGCDAAAIRDAFLTRLRSKTEDMRIKVMILEFLTVAVETQPGLIELFLNLEIKDSTEGSR
;
A
#
# COMPACT_ATOMS: atom_id res chain seq x y z
N MET A 1 2.45 17.69 -10.17
CA MET A 1 3.17 16.42 -10.36
C MET A 1 4.56 16.70 -10.90
N SER A 2 5.59 16.29 -10.19
CA SER A 2 6.97 16.47 -10.62
C SER A 2 7.35 15.49 -11.75
N PRO A 3 8.33 15.81 -12.61
CA PRO A 3 8.84 14.88 -13.62
C PRO A 3 9.34 13.56 -13.03
N LEU A 4 9.89 13.59 -11.81
CA LEU A 4 10.35 12.41 -11.08
C LEU A 4 9.20 11.48 -10.70
N GLU A 5 8.08 12.02 -10.19
CA GLU A 5 6.89 11.22 -9.86
C GLU A 5 6.34 10.49 -11.09
N LYS A 6 6.29 11.17 -12.24
CA LYS A 6 5.88 10.55 -13.51
C LYS A 6 6.83 9.43 -13.93
N ALA A 7 8.14 9.66 -13.85
CA ALA A 7 9.15 8.67 -14.21
C ALA A 7 9.10 7.42 -13.30
N LEU A 8 8.96 7.61 -11.97
CA LEU A 8 8.85 6.51 -11.01
C LEU A 8 7.62 5.63 -11.28
N MET A 9 6.51 6.21 -11.71
CA MET A 9 5.31 5.46 -12.08
C MET A 9 5.41 4.79 -13.46
N GLN A 10 6.09 5.42 -14.42
CA GLN A 10 6.30 4.87 -15.77
C GLN A 10 7.34 3.75 -15.82
N LEU A 11 8.20 3.64 -14.80
CA LEU A 11 9.16 2.54 -14.67
C LEU A 11 8.50 1.14 -14.68
N GLY A 12 7.17 1.05 -14.52
CA GLY A 12 6.40 -0.19 -14.54
C GLY A 12 6.02 -0.74 -15.92
N GLY A 13 6.47 -0.15 -17.02
CA GLY A 13 5.99 -0.48 -18.36
C GLY A 13 6.20 -1.92 -18.86
N HIS A 14 7.15 -2.71 -18.32
CA HIS A 14 7.58 -3.99 -18.94
C HIS A 14 7.88 -5.17 -17.99
N GLY A 15 7.38 -5.21 -16.74
CA GLY A 15 7.42 -6.48 -15.99
C GLY A 15 7.29 -6.44 -14.47
N SER A 16 7.45 -5.28 -13.83
CA SER A 16 7.11 -5.13 -12.42
C SER A 16 6.84 -3.68 -12.10
N ASN A 17 5.61 -3.36 -11.68
CA ASN A 17 5.30 -2.02 -11.19
C ASN A 17 6.18 -1.73 -9.96
N LEU A 18 6.91 -0.62 -9.98
CA LEU A 18 7.79 -0.22 -8.88
C LEU A 18 7.04 -0.19 -7.53
N ILE A 19 5.77 0.22 -7.53
CA ILE A 19 4.93 0.19 -6.33
C ILE A 19 4.80 -1.22 -5.75
N ALA A 20 4.57 -2.23 -6.59
CA ALA A 20 4.46 -3.62 -6.15
C ALA A 20 5.80 -4.13 -5.61
N VAL A 21 6.92 -3.76 -6.24
CA VAL A 21 8.26 -4.09 -5.74
C VAL A 21 8.53 -3.45 -4.39
N LEU A 22 8.23 -2.16 -4.24
CA LEU A 22 8.37 -1.43 -2.99
C LEU A 22 7.54 -2.08 -1.88
N ALA A 23 6.28 -2.41 -2.17
CA ALA A 23 5.40 -3.04 -1.22
C ALA A 23 5.90 -4.41 -0.76
N LYS A 24 6.58 -5.20 -1.62
CA LYS A 24 7.15 -6.49 -1.23
C LYS A 24 8.26 -6.38 -0.19
N TYR A 25 8.98 -5.25 -0.10
CA TYR A 25 9.99 -5.03 0.95
C TYR A 25 9.40 -5.00 2.37
N ILE A 26 8.08 -4.88 2.53
CA ILE A 26 7.44 -5.07 3.83
C ILE A 26 7.73 -6.44 4.44
N ASN A 27 8.03 -7.46 3.63
CA ASN A 27 8.34 -8.81 4.13
C ASN A 27 9.79 -8.96 4.59
N HIS A 28 10.65 -7.97 4.35
CA HIS A 28 12.05 -8.05 4.71
C HIS A 28 12.24 -7.82 6.22
N LYS A 29 12.79 -8.83 6.92
CA LYS A 29 12.95 -8.82 8.39
C LYS A 29 14.39 -8.64 8.87
N HIS A 30 15.38 -8.93 8.04
CA HIS A 30 16.80 -8.91 8.44
C HIS A 30 17.34 -7.49 8.57
N ASP A 31 16.91 -6.59 7.70
CA ASP A 31 17.22 -5.16 7.77
C ASP A 31 15.93 -4.34 7.96
N PRO A 32 15.73 -3.68 9.12
CA PRO A 32 14.56 -2.84 9.37
C PRO A 32 14.61 -1.51 8.61
N ALA A 33 15.74 -1.09 8.02
CA ALA A 33 15.80 0.11 7.20
C ALA A 33 15.04 -0.05 5.88
N LEU A 34 15.11 -1.21 5.24
CA LEU A 34 14.42 -1.51 3.99
C LEU A 34 12.89 -1.34 4.06
N PRO A 35 12.14 -2.00 4.98
CA PRO A 35 10.71 -1.80 5.08
C PRO A 35 10.36 -0.35 5.47
N ARG A 36 11.18 0.31 6.31
CA ARG A 36 10.94 1.72 6.68
C ARG A 36 10.99 2.65 5.46
N LEU A 37 12.04 2.56 4.66
CA LEU A 37 12.21 3.39 3.46
C LEU A 37 11.15 3.06 2.40
N ALA A 38 10.83 1.78 2.22
CA ALA A 38 9.77 1.36 1.30
C ALA A 38 8.40 1.92 1.69
N ILE A 39 8.01 1.84 2.97
CA ILE A 39 6.75 2.41 3.47
C ILE A 39 6.76 3.94 3.31
N GLN A 40 7.86 4.61 3.62
CA GLN A 40 7.97 6.07 3.47
C GLN A 40 7.77 6.51 2.02
N LEU A 41 8.35 5.77 1.07
CA LEU A 41 8.18 6.05 -0.35
C LEU A 41 6.76 5.76 -0.81
N LEU A 42 6.16 4.63 -0.38
CA LEU A 42 4.76 4.30 -0.66
C LEU A 42 3.80 5.35 -0.10
N LYS A 43 4.04 5.86 1.11
CA LYS A 43 3.29 6.98 1.71
C LYS A 43 3.38 8.23 0.86
N ARG A 44 4.58 8.60 0.41
CA ARG A 44 4.76 9.77 -0.45
C ARG A 44 4.03 9.59 -1.79
N LEU A 45 4.16 8.42 -2.41
CA LEU A 45 3.47 8.08 -3.65
C LEU A 45 1.95 8.09 -3.47
N ALA A 46 1.42 7.59 -2.36
CA ALA A 46 -0.02 7.62 -2.10
C ALA A 46 -0.58 9.05 -2.06
N MET A 47 0.19 10.02 -1.54
CA MET A 47 -0.21 11.43 -1.49
C MET A 47 -0.15 12.14 -2.85
N VAL A 48 0.89 11.87 -3.65
CA VAL A 48 1.21 12.69 -4.83
C VAL A 48 0.83 12.05 -6.16
N ALA A 49 0.49 10.75 -6.15
CA ALA A 49 0.22 10.01 -7.36
C ALA A 49 -1.15 10.34 -7.96
N PRO A 50 -1.25 10.51 -9.29
CA PRO A 50 -2.52 10.59 -10.01
C PRO A 50 -3.21 9.23 -10.15
N MET A 51 -2.44 8.14 -10.00
CA MET A 51 -2.90 6.76 -10.15
C MET A 51 -2.97 6.10 -8.79
N SER A 52 -3.99 5.26 -8.63
CA SER A 52 -4.22 4.50 -7.40
C SER A 52 -3.05 3.56 -7.10
N VAL A 53 -2.48 3.64 -5.89
CA VAL A 53 -1.47 2.68 -5.41
C VAL A 53 -2.08 1.29 -5.40
N TYR A 54 -3.35 1.15 -5.02
CA TYR A 54 -4.07 -0.12 -5.05
C TYR A 54 -4.08 -0.75 -6.45
N ALA A 55 -4.42 0.02 -7.49
CA ALA A 55 -4.40 -0.48 -8.87
C ALA A 55 -3.01 -0.96 -9.30
N CYS A 56 -1.96 -0.33 -8.76
CA CYS A 56 -0.58 -0.68 -9.03
C CYS A 56 -0.10 -1.96 -8.32
N LEU A 57 -0.79 -2.41 -7.26
CA LEU A 57 -0.50 -3.67 -6.57
C LEU A 57 -1.05 -4.89 -7.34
N GLY A 58 -2.13 -4.70 -8.12
CA GLY A 58 -2.73 -5.76 -8.93
C GLY A 58 -3.07 -7.01 -8.12
N CYS A 59 -2.67 -8.18 -8.60
CA CYS A 59 -2.91 -9.47 -7.95
C CYS A 59 -2.20 -9.64 -6.59
N ASP A 60 -1.15 -8.85 -6.31
CA ASP A 60 -0.41 -8.93 -5.05
C ASP A 60 -1.09 -8.15 -3.91
N ALA A 61 -2.16 -7.39 -4.20
CA ALA A 61 -2.79 -6.47 -3.25
C ALA A 61 -3.19 -7.15 -1.92
N ALA A 62 -3.89 -8.29 -1.99
CA ALA A 62 -4.33 -9.03 -0.80
C ALA A 62 -3.14 -9.56 0.03
N ALA A 63 -2.13 -10.13 -0.64
CA ALA A 63 -0.94 -10.66 0.03
C ALA A 63 -0.13 -9.53 0.72
N ILE A 64 -0.03 -8.37 0.07
CA ILE A 64 0.65 -7.20 0.62
C ILE A 64 -0.10 -6.66 1.84
N ARG A 65 -1.43 -6.53 1.75
CA ARG A 65 -2.27 -6.16 2.90
C ARG A 65 -2.05 -7.10 4.07
N ASP A 66 -2.09 -8.41 3.83
CA ASP A 66 -1.94 -9.41 4.88
C ASP A 66 -0.55 -9.32 5.53
N ALA A 67 0.49 -9.01 4.76
CA ALA A 67 1.82 -8.76 5.30
C ALA A 67 1.85 -7.52 6.23
N PHE A 68 1.26 -6.40 5.82
CA PHE A 68 1.12 -5.21 6.65
C PHE A 68 0.36 -5.50 7.95
N LEU A 69 -0.79 -6.19 7.88
CA LEU A 69 -1.58 -6.57 9.05
C LEU A 69 -0.84 -7.53 9.97
N THR A 70 -0.11 -8.50 9.41
CA THR A 70 0.72 -9.44 10.17
C THR A 70 1.79 -8.70 10.98
N ARG A 71 2.46 -7.71 10.40
CA ARG A 71 3.47 -6.90 11.11
C ARG A 71 2.84 -6.02 12.20
N LEU A 72 1.69 -5.41 11.93
CA LEU A 72 0.96 -4.64 12.96
C LEU A 72 0.57 -5.50 14.18
N ARG A 73 0.12 -6.73 13.95
CA ARG A 73 -0.30 -7.68 15.01
C ARG A 73 0.87 -8.31 15.75
N SER A 74 2.05 -8.42 15.12
CA SER A 74 3.23 -9.06 15.72
C SER A 74 3.68 -8.35 17.01
N LYS A 75 3.86 -9.10 18.10
CA LYS A 75 4.28 -8.54 19.41
C LYS A 75 5.76 -8.16 19.46
N THR A 76 6.58 -8.76 18.59
CA THR A 76 8.03 -8.57 18.55
C THR A 76 8.48 -7.62 17.44
N GLU A 77 7.52 -7.07 16.68
CA GLU A 77 7.80 -6.10 15.62
C GLU A 77 8.29 -4.78 16.20
N ASP A 78 9.25 -4.16 15.51
CA ASP A 78 9.75 -2.84 15.87
C ASP A 78 8.59 -1.83 15.88
N MET A 79 8.44 -1.12 17.01
CA MET A 79 7.39 -0.12 17.19
C MET A 79 7.43 0.96 16.11
N ARG A 80 8.61 1.34 15.63
CA ARG A 80 8.77 2.33 14.55
C ARG A 80 8.18 1.83 13.24
N ILE A 81 8.34 0.55 12.92
CA ILE A 81 7.72 -0.03 11.72
C ILE A 81 6.20 0.04 11.84
N LYS A 82 5.63 -0.30 13.00
CA LYS A 82 4.18 -0.19 13.23
C LYS A 82 3.68 1.23 13.06
N VAL A 83 4.36 2.21 13.64
CA VAL A 83 4.02 3.63 13.50
C VAL A 83 4.06 4.03 12.02
N MET A 84 5.10 3.66 11.27
CA MET A 84 5.20 3.96 9.85
C MET A 84 4.07 3.34 9.03
N ILE A 85 3.67 2.10 9.34
CA ILE A 85 2.52 1.46 8.67
C ILE A 85 1.23 2.25 8.97
N LEU A 86 0.99 2.63 10.23
CA LEU A 86 -0.21 3.39 10.59
C LEU A 86 -0.22 4.76 9.93
N GLU A 87 0.90 5.47 9.89
CA GLU A 87 1.00 6.75 9.19
C GLU A 87 0.73 6.63 7.69
N PHE A 88 1.16 5.54 7.05
CA PHE A 88 0.83 5.25 5.67
C PHE A 88 -0.67 5.03 5.49
N LEU A 89 -1.30 4.26 6.38
CA LEU A 89 -2.75 4.04 6.34
C LEU A 89 -3.54 5.33 6.60
N THR A 90 -3.09 6.19 7.51
CA THR A 90 -3.72 7.52 7.73
C THR A 90 -3.72 8.35 6.45
N VAL A 91 -2.59 8.40 5.75
CA VAL A 91 -2.51 9.07 4.45
C VAL A 91 -3.43 8.42 3.43
N ALA A 92 -3.50 7.09 3.40
CA ALA A 92 -4.39 6.37 2.49
C ALA A 92 -5.87 6.70 2.73
N VAL A 93 -6.31 6.87 3.99
CA VAL A 93 -7.67 7.31 4.33
C VAL A 93 -7.99 8.67 3.71
N GLU A 94 -7.05 9.60 3.76
CA GLU A 94 -7.27 10.96 3.28
C GLU A 94 -7.19 11.08 1.75
N THR A 95 -6.46 10.17 1.09
CA THR A 95 -6.04 10.36 -0.31
C THR A 95 -6.45 9.25 -1.27
N GLN A 96 -6.66 8.02 -0.79
CA GLN A 96 -6.83 6.83 -1.65
C GLN A 96 -7.92 5.87 -1.11
N PRO A 97 -9.21 6.09 -1.45
CA PRO A 97 -10.32 5.27 -0.95
C PRO A 97 -10.16 3.78 -1.28
N GLY A 98 -9.75 3.42 -2.49
CA GLY A 98 -9.56 2.01 -2.88
C GLY A 98 -8.45 1.28 -2.11
N LEU A 99 -7.43 2.02 -1.63
CA LEU A 99 -6.40 1.43 -0.77
C LEU A 99 -6.96 1.12 0.63
N ILE A 100 -7.86 1.97 1.14
CA ILE A 100 -8.54 1.73 2.42
C ILE A 100 -9.56 0.61 2.35
N GLU A 101 -10.33 0.52 1.27
CA GLU A 101 -11.25 -0.60 1.05
C GLU A 101 -10.51 -1.94 1.12
N LEU A 102 -9.34 -2.03 0.50
CA LEU A 102 -8.47 -3.20 0.58
C LEU A 102 -8.12 -3.54 2.04
N PHE A 103 -7.69 -2.55 2.84
CA PHE A 103 -7.23 -2.77 4.23
C PHE A 103 -8.36 -3.03 5.23
N LEU A 104 -9.53 -2.42 5.01
CA LEU A 104 -10.69 -2.60 5.88
C LEU A 104 -11.55 -3.80 5.49
N ASN A 105 -11.28 -4.44 4.34
CA ASN A 105 -12.13 -5.51 3.80
C ASN A 105 -13.59 -5.06 3.76
N LEU A 106 -13.82 -3.80 3.37
CA LEU A 106 -15.16 -3.30 3.11
C LEU A 106 -15.62 -4.00 1.83
N GLU A 107 -16.23 -5.18 1.97
CA GLU A 107 -17.19 -5.61 0.97
C GLU A 107 -18.19 -4.45 0.88
N ILE A 108 -18.14 -3.70 -0.22
CA ILE A 108 -19.27 -2.88 -0.62
C ILE A 108 -20.38 -3.91 -0.77
N LYS A 109 -21.22 -3.98 0.26
CA LYS A 109 -22.45 -4.74 0.19
C LYS A 109 -23.17 -4.11 -1.00
N ASP A 110 -23.08 -4.74 -2.16
CA ASP A 110 -23.94 -4.43 -3.29
C ASP A 110 -25.34 -4.52 -2.70
N SER A 111 -25.94 -3.34 -2.48
CA SER A 111 -27.35 -3.25 -2.19
C SER A 111 -28.01 -3.83 -3.42
N THR A 112 -28.33 -5.11 -3.36
CA THR A 112 -29.19 -5.77 -4.33
C THR A 112 -30.57 -5.15 -4.17
N GLU A 113 -30.75 -3.95 -4.73
CA GLU A 113 -32.05 -3.54 -5.20
C GLU A 113 -32.37 -4.42 -6.41
N GLY A 114 -33.21 -5.42 -6.15
CA GLY A 114 -33.63 -6.41 -7.12
C GLY A 114 -34.98 -6.99 -6.72
N SER A 115 -35.98 -6.14 -6.81
CA SER A 115 -37.43 -6.43 -6.84
C SER A 115 -37.78 -7.89 -7.18
N ARG A 116 -38.47 -8.57 -6.26
CA ARG A 116 -39.60 -9.47 -6.53
C ARG A 116 -40.57 -9.43 -5.37
#